data_AF-A0A517SUX9-F1
#
_entry.id   AF-A0A517SUX9-F1
#
_cell.length_a   1.000
_cell.length_b   1.000
_cell.length_c   1.000
_cell.angle_alpha   90.00
_cell.angle_beta   90.00
_cell.angle_gamma   90.00
#
_symmetry.space_group_name_H-M   'P 1'
#
loop_
_entity.id
_entity.type
_entity.pdbx_description
1 polymer ?
#
loop_
_entity_poly.entity_id
_entity_poly.type
_entity_poly.pdbx_seq_one_letter_code
_entity_poly.pdbx_strand_id
1 'polypeptide(L)'
;MRFRLLLRRLFTGAISMCMLVLQDVPATSAEPELPFLQVGKDYHIGFPKDRSPFVYSTSGITESYEKRPDGTKANRRPAQWSMNVTLDIFHVTQLSAGSWILVEHPASPKDYALWVGKHRAALRLTNADNLDAESLAISKTYASKEIRTTQTWINLDHAVTIKPVSKESLNMTTQ
;
A
#
# COMPACT_ATOMS: atom_id res chain seq x y z
N MET A 1 77.61 15.51 29.87
CA MET A 1 78.13 16.14 28.62
C MET A 1 77.35 15.54 27.45
N ARG A 2 76.34 16.21 26.88
CA ARG A 2 76.42 17.04 25.65
C ARG A 2 77.14 16.33 24.49
N PHE A 3 76.42 15.78 23.50
CA PHE A 3 76.12 16.44 22.21
C PHE A 3 75.36 15.54 21.21
N ARG A 4 74.34 16.18 20.61
CA ARG A 4 73.53 15.94 19.39
C ARG A 4 73.99 14.92 18.34
N LEU A 5 73.02 14.27 17.67
CA LEU A 5 72.79 14.31 16.20
C LEU A 5 71.44 13.62 15.88
N LEU A 6 70.41 14.36 15.44
CA LEU A 6 69.98 14.52 14.04
C LEU A 6 69.46 13.22 13.38
N LEU A 7 68.14 13.10 13.20
CA LEU A 7 67.58 12.90 11.85
C LEU A 7 66.08 13.24 11.78
N ARG A 8 65.78 14.09 10.80
CA ARG A 8 64.46 14.56 10.38
C ARG A 8 63.67 13.42 9.73
N ARG A 9 62.37 13.31 10.04
CA ARG A 9 61.37 12.90 9.05
C ARG A 9 60.17 13.84 9.13
N LEU A 10 60.09 14.68 8.10
CA LEU A 10 58.91 15.37 7.65
C LEU A 10 57.90 14.32 7.18
N PHE A 11 56.68 14.36 7.69
CA PHE A 11 55.51 13.82 6.98
C PHE A 11 54.49 14.95 6.89
N THR A 12 54.62 15.70 5.81
CA THR A 12 53.65 16.66 5.31
C THR A 12 52.73 15.91 4.34
N GLY A 13 51.42 16.11 4.45
CA GLY A 13 50.49 15.94 3.34
C GLY A 13 49.56 14.74 3.40
N ALA A 14 48.30 14.98 3.75
CA ALA A 14 47.19 14.98 2.79
C ALA A 14 45.87 15.09 3.58
N ILE A 15 45.35 16.31 3.72
CA ILE A 15 43.95 16.53 4.11
C ILE A 15 43.13 16.17 2.87
N SER A 16 42.59 14.95 2.87
CA SER A 16 41.66 14.48 1.83
C SER A 16 40.34 15.24 1.98
N MET A 17 40.26 16.35 1.27
CA MET A 17 39.05 17.14 1.09
C MET A 17 38.10 16.33 0.18
N CYS A 18 37.21 15.53 0.79
CA CYS A 18 36.09 14.94 0.06
C CYS A 18 35.19 16.08 -0.41
N MET A 19 35.34 16.48 -1.67
CA MET A 19 34.32 17.23 -2.40
C MET A 19 33.04 16.40 -2.35
N LEU A 20 32.01 16.93 -1.68
CA LEU A 20 30.64 16.55 -1.94
C LEU A 20 30.35 16.90 -3.40
N VAL A 21 30.37 15.88 -4.26
CA VAL A 21 29.69 15.95 -5.54
C VAL A 21 28.22 16.05 -5.18
N LEU A 22 27.64 17.26 -5.30
CA LEU A 22 26.21 17.38 -5.55
C LEU A 22 25.97 16.58 -6.83
N GLN A 23 25.51 15.33 -6.69
CA GLN A 23 24.88 14.65 -7.80
C GLN A 23 23.63 15.48 -8.10
N ASP A 24 23.68 16.21 -9.22
CA ASP A 24 22.51 16.71 -9.89
C ASP A 24 21.52 15.55 -9.96
N VAL A 25 20.50 15.59 -9.09
CA VAL A 25 19.30 14.82 -9.30
C VAL A 25 18.73 15.40 -10.59
N PRO A 26 18.67 14.65 -11.70
CA PRO A 26 18.00 15.17 -12.88
C PRO A 26 16.56 15.42 -12.44
N ALA A 27 16.21 16.71 -12.33
CA ALA A 27 14.85 17.16 -12.21
C ALA A 27 14.16 16.73 -13.51
N THR A 28 13.71 15.48 -13.53
CA THR A 28 12.93 14.94 -14.64
C THR A 28 11.55 15.51 -14.45
N SER A 29 11.40 16.77 -14.85
CA SER A 29 10.13 17.43 -15.13
C SER A 29 9.55 16.82 -16.41
N ALA A 30 9.25 15.53 -16.38
CA ALA A 30 8.22 15.01 -17.26
C ALA A 30 6.91 15.39 -16.57
N GLU A 31 6.11 16.24 -17.22
CA GLU A 31 4.73 16.44 -16.81
C GLU A 31 4.07 15.06 -16.68
N PRO A 32 3.31 14.79 -15.60
CA PRO A 32 2.66 13.50 -15.45
C PRO A 32 1.72 13.29 -16.63
N GLU A 33 1.99 12.25 -17.43
CA GLU A 33 1.21 11.89 -18.64
C GLU A 33 -0.26 11.56 -18.32
N LEU A 34 -0.62 11.48 -17.03
CA LEU A 34 -1.95 11.18 -16.52
C LEU A 34 -2.43 12.35 -15.63
N PRO A 35 -2.98 13.43 -16.21
CA PRO A 35 -3.30 14.66 -15.47
C PRO A 35 -4.37 14.48 -14.38
N PHE A 36 -5.10 13.36 -14.40
CA PHE A 36 -6.11 13.05 -13.38
C PHE A 36 -5.52 12.37 -12.13
N LEU A 37 -4.29 11.82 -12.19
CA LEU A 37 -3.62 11.22 -11.04
C LEU A 37 -3.01 12.32 -10.17
N GLN A 38 -3.36 12.30 -8.89
CA GLN A 38 -2.92 13.29 -7.91
C GLN A 38 -2.25 12.59 -6.73
N VAL A 39 -1.13 13.15 -6.28
CA VAL A 39 -0.49 12.74 -5.03
C VAL A 39 -1.45 12.98 -3.86
N GLY A 40 -1.50 12.05 -2.92
CA GLY A 40 -2.38 12.08 -1.76
C GLY A 40 -3.81 11.63 -2.04
N LYS A 41 -4.09 11.01 -3.19
CA LYS A 41 -5.41 10.49 -3.55
C LYS A 41 -5.39 8.97 -3.72
N ASP A 42 -6.56 8.37 -3.48
CA ASP A 42 -6.78 6.93 -3.59
C ASP A 42 -7.43 6.57 -4.93
N TYR A 43 -6.90 5.55 -5.59
CA TYR A 43 -7.41 5.05 -6.87
C TYR A 43 -7.58 3.53 -6.83
N HIS A 44 -8.59 3.05 -7.56
CA HIS A 44 -8.60 1.67 -8.02
C HIS A 44 -7.69 1.53 -9.22
N ILE A 45 -6.65 0.69 -9.11
CA ILE A 45 -5.73 0.35 -10.20
C ILE A 45 -5.89 -1.15 -10.48
N GLY A 46 -6.50 -1.47 -11.61
CA GLY A 46 -6.75 -2.84 -12.04
C GLY A 46 -5.69 -3.34 -13.01
N PHE A 47 -5.24 -4.58 -12.81
CA PHE A 47 -4.33 -5.30 -13.71
C PHE A 47 -5.06 -6.49 -14.36
N PRO A 48 -4.52 -7.08 -15.45
CA PRO A 48 -5.07 -8.31 -16.00
C PRO A 48 -5.11 -9.41 -14.93
N LYS A 49 -6.20 -10.20 -14.88
CA LYS A 49 -6.45 -11.18 -13.79
C LYS A 49 -5.32 -12.20 -13.61
N ASP A 50 -4.66 -12.57 -14.70
CA ASP A 50 -3.57 -13.53 -14.79
C ASP A 50 -2.18 -12.91 -14.55
N ARG A 51 -2.08 -11.57 -14.50
CA ARG A 51 -0.82 -10.82 -14.42
C ARG A 51 -0.80 -9.76 -13.32
N SER A 52 -1.78 -9.76 -12.42
CA SER A 52 -1.78 -8.82 -11.29
C SER A 52 -0.66 -9.18 -10.31
N PRO A 53 0.30 -8.28 -10.05
CA PRO A 53 1.34 -8.52 -9.05
C PRO A 53 0.79 -8.40 -7.62
N PHE A 54 -0.44 -7.91 -7.46
CA PHE A 54 -1.09 -7.67 -6.17
C PHE A 54 -2.19 -8.70 -5.91
N VAL A 55 -1.81 -9.98 -5.88
CA VAL A 55 -2.71 -11.08 -5.52
C VAL A 55 -2.11 -11.83 -4.34
N TYR A 56 -2.81 -11.82 -3.22
CA TYR A 56 -2.49 -12.72 -2.13
C TYR A 56 -3.29 -14.01 -2.26
N SER A 57 -2.60 -15.13 -2.32
CA SER A 57 -3.22 -16.44 -2.24
C SER A 57 -2.95 -17.05 -0.88
N THR A 58 -4.00 -17.54 -0.23
CA THR A 58 -3.88 -18.37 0.97
C THR A 58 -4.71 -19.62 0.78
N SER A 59 -4.19 -20.76 1.23
CA SER A 59 -4.89 -22.03 1.16
C SER A 59 -4.66 -22.80 2.44
N GLY A 60 -5.60 -23.68 2.77
CA GLY A 60 -5.55 -24.45 3.99
C GLY A 60 -6.48 -25.65 3.95
N ILE A 61 -6.40 -26.43 5.01
CA ILE A 61 -7.27 -27.56 5.26
C ILE A 61 -8.01 -27.27 6.57
N THR A 62 -9.33 -27.39 6.54
CA THR A 62 -10.17 -27.27 7.74
C THR A 62 -10.91 -28.57 7.97
N GLU A 63 -11.20 -28.88 9.22
CA GLU A 63 -12.17 -29.91 9.54
C GLU A 63 -13.55 -29.43 9.11
N SER A 64 -14.33 -30.33 8.52
CA SER A 64 -15.72 -30.07 8.17
C SER A 64 -16.60 -30.95 9.03
N TYR A 65 -17.70 -30.41 9.55
CA TYR A 65 -18.59 -31.13 10.44
C TYR A 65 -19.98 -31.17 9.83
N GLU A 66 -20.61 -32.34 9.85
CA GLU A 66 -22.01 -32.51 9.48
C GLU A 66 -22.85 -32.63 10.75
N LYS A 67 -23.86 -31.77 10.89
CA LYS A 67 -24.79 -31.84 12.02
C LYS A 67 -25.83 -32.92 11.71
N ARG A 68 -25.83 -33.98 12.52
CA ARG A 68 -26.81 -35.06 12.41
C ARG A 68 -28.17 -34.65 12.97
N PRO A 69 -29.26 -35.35 12.60
CA PRO A 69 -30.61 -35.09 13.11
C PRO A 69 -30.72 -35.17 14.64
N ASP A 70 -29.85 -35.96 15.30
CA ASP A 70 -29.74 -36.08 16.76
C ASP A 70 -29.00 -34.90 17.44
N GLY A 71 -28.57 -33.90 16.65
CA GLY A 71 -27.83 -32.74 17.14
C GLY A 71 -26.32 -32.95 17.30
N THR A 72 -25.81 -34.17 17.13
CA THR A 72 -24.37 -34.46 17.20
C THR A 72 -23.64 -33.99 15.94
N LYS A 73 -22.37 -33.62 16.10
CA LYS A 73 -21.50 -33.26 14.97
C LYS A 73 -20.67 -34.48 14.57
N ALA A 74 -20.82 -34.95 13.34
CA ALA A 74 -19.95 -35.95 12.76
C ALA A 74 -18.83 -35.25 11.99
N ASN A 75 -17.57 -35.57 12.32
CA ASN A 75 -16.43 -35.09 11.54
C ASN A 75 -16.48 -35.71 10.14
N ARG A 76 -16.43 -34.88 9.10
CA ARG A 76 -16.30 -35.28 7.71
C ARG A 76 -14.82 -35.32 7.32
N ARG A 77 -14.54 -35.77 6.10
CA ARG A 77 -13.20 -35.62 5.52
C ARG A 77 -12.75 -34.15 5.60
N PRO A 78 -11.45 -33.90 5.82
CA PRO A 78 -10.92 -32.54 5.80
C PRO A 78 -11.29 -31.84 4.49
N ALA A 79 -11.73 -30.59 4.60
CA ALA A 79 -12.07 -29.75 3.46
C ALA A 79 -10.88 -28.84 3.15
N GLN A 80 -10.39 -28.89 1.91
CA GLN A 80 -9.43 -27.94 1.42
C GLN A 80 -10.15 -26.65 0.99
N TRP A 81 -9.55 -25.50 1.30
CA TRP A 81 -10.01 -24.20 0.85
C TRP A 81 -8.85 -23.39 0.29
N SER A 82 -9.16 -22.51 -0.65
CA SER A 82 -8.23 -21.53 -1.22
C SER A 82 -8.95 -20.20 -1.37
N MET A 83 -8.29 -19.12 -0.99
CA MET A 83 -8.78 -17.76 -1.10
C MET A 83 -7.74 -16.92 -1.82
N ASN A 84 -8.16 -16.22 -2.87
CA ASN A 84 -7.37 -15.23 -3.57
C ASN A 84 -7.94 -13.85 -3.28
N VAL A 85 -7.10 -12.95 -2.77
CA VAL A 85 -7.45 -11.56 -2.49
C VAL A 85 -6.61 -10.68 -3.41
N THR A 86 -7.27 -10.07 -4.38
CA THR A 86 -6.64 -9.06 -5.25
C THR A 86 -6.72 -7.72 -4.57
N LEU A 87 -5.58 -7.04 -4.41
CA LEU A 87 -5.58 -5.63 -4.03
C LEU A 87 -5.79 -4.79 -5.27
N ASP A 88 -6.75 -3.87 -5.19
CA ASP A 88 -7.03 -2.93 -6.27
C ASP A 88 -7.06 -1.48 -5.81
N ILE A 89 -7.12 -1.18 -4.50
CA ILE A 89 -7.07 0.19 -3.96
C ILE A 89 -5.65 0.57 -3.55
N PHE A 90 -5.16 1.68 -4.12
CA PHE A 90 -3.83 2.22 -3.88
C PHE A 90 -3.88 3.71 -3.55
N HIS A 91 -3.09 4.12 -2.56
CA HIS A 91 -2.89 5.53 -2.23
C HIS A 91 -1.65 6.06 -2.95
N VAL A 92 -1.77 7.09 -3.78
CA VAL A 92 -0.64 7.63 -4.56
C VAL A 92 0.21 8.53 -3.68
N THR A 93 1.47 8.18 -3.44
CA THR A 93 2.38 8.98 -2.62
C THR A 93 3.38 9.79 -3.44
N GLN A 94 3.71 9.35 -4.66
CA GLN A 94 4.62 10.06 -5.55
C GLN A 94 4.30 9.79 -7.03
N LEU A 95 4.43 10.81 -7.86
CA LEU A 95 4.46 10.70 -9.32
C LEU A 95 5.92 10.80 -9.78
N SER A 96 6.31 9.95 -10.72
CA SER A 96 7.62 9.99 -11.39
C SER A 96 7.44 10.32 -12.87
N ALA A 97 8.56 10.38 -13.58
CA ALA A 97 8.57 10.50 -15.02
C ALA A 97 8.02 9.24 -15.71
N GLY A 98 7.32 9.44 -16.83
CA GLY A 98 6.62 8.38 -17.56
C GLY A 98 5.46 7.79 -16.76
N SER A 99 5.16 6.52 -17.02
CA SER A 99 4.03 5.79 -16.41
C SER A 99 4.31 5.24 -14.99
N TRP A 100 5.35 5.69 -14.29
CA TRP A 100 5.71 5.16 -12.97
C TRP A 100 5.16 6.00 -11.82
N ILE A 101 4.51 5.33 -10.86
CA ILE A 101 4.01 5.94 -9.63
C ILE A 101 4.44 5.13 -8.40
N LEU A 102 4.68 5.83 -7.29
CA LEU A 102 4.84 5.20 -5.98
C LEU A 102 3.47 5.19 -5.30
N VAL A 103 3.08 4.00 -4.85
CA VAL A 103 1.82 3.84 -4.13
C VAL A 103 2.01 3.16 -2.79
N GLU A 104 1.15 3.51 -1.86
CA GLU A 104 0.91 2.77 -0.64
C GLU A 104 -0.24 1.78 -0.80
N HIS A 105 -0.05 0.60 -0.23
CA HIS A 105 -1.09 -0.40 -0.13
C HIS A 105 -0.90 -1.25 1.14
N PRO A 106 -1.94 -1.99 1.58
CA PRO A 106 -1.85 -2.88 2.73
C PRO A 106 -0.76 -3.94 2.61
N ALA A 107 -0.06 -4.19 3.72
CA ALA A 107 1.04 -5.14 3.81
C ALA A 107 0.57 -6.62 3.88
N SER A 108 -0.72 -6.87 4.11
CA SER A 108 -1.27 -8.22 4.22
C SER A 108 -2.74 -8.31 3.75
N PRO A 109 -3.27 -9.51 3.48
CA PRO A 109 -4.68 -9.71 3.13
C PRO A 109 -5.63 -9.26 4.24
N LYS A 110 -5.24 -9.49 5.50
CA LYS A 110 -6.03 -9.08 6.67
C LYS A 110 -6.13 -7.55 6.76
N ASP A 111 -5.03 -6.87 6.46
CA ASP A 111 -4.97 -5.41 6.42
C ASP A 111 -5.77 -4.85 5.25
N TYR A 112 -5.89 -5.60 4.14
CA TYR A 112 -6.69 -5.19 2.98
C TYR A 112 -8.19 -5.02 3.30
N ALA A 113 -8.78 -5.94 4.05
CA ALA A 113 -10.18 -5.81 4.48
C ALA A 113 -10.39 -4.56 5.35
N LEU A 114 -9.44 -4.26 6.25
CA LEU A 114 -9.47 -3.05 7.07
C LEU A 114 -9.30 -1.80 6.21
N TRP A 115 -8.46 -1.86 5.17
CA TRP A 115 -8.19 -0.76 4.25
C TRP A 115 -9.43 -0.37 3.45
N VAL A 116 -10.13 -1.35 2.88
CA VAL A 116 -11.43 -1.12 2.22
C VAL A 116 -12.44 -0.53 3.21
N GLY A 117 -12.48 -1.05 4.45
CA GLY A 117 -13.34 -0.53 5.51
C GLY A 117 -13.06 0.94 5.85
N LYS A 118 -11.78 1.33 5.93
CA LYS A 118 -11.34 2.72 6.14
C LYS A 118 -11.84 3.64 5.03
N HIS A 119 -11.70 3.24 3.77
CA HIS A 119 -12.14 4.04 2.62
C HIS A 119 -13.67 4.20 2.58
N ARG A 120 -14.41 3.11 2.84
CA ARG A 120 -15.88 3.18 2.97
C ARG A 120 -16.31 4.14 4.08
N ALA A 121 -15.65 4.07 5.22
CA ALA A 121 -15.94 4.94 6.35
C ALA A 121 -15.65 6.42 6.02
N ALA A 122 -14.51 6.71 5.38
CA ALA A 122 -14.17 8.05 4.92
C ALA A 122 -15.20 8.60 3.93
N LEU A 123 -15.66 7.77 2.98
CA LEU A 123 -16.71 8.16 2.02
C LEU A 123 -18.09 8.37 2.67
N ARG A 124 -18.42 7.66 3.76
CA ARG A 124 -19.64 7.94 4.53
C ARG A 124 -19.58 9.31 5.19
N LEU A 125 -18.42 9.68 5.71
CA LEU A 125 -18.20 10.96 6.38
C LEU A 125 -18.33 12.17 5.44
N THR A 126 -18.30 12.01 4.12
CA THR A 126 -18.59 13.12 3.19
C THR A 126 -20.04 13.60 3.28
N ASN A 127 -20.95 12.76 3.80
CA ASN A 127 -22.36 13.09 4.04
C ASN A 127 -22.69 12.93 5.54
N ALA A 128 -21.80 13.40 6.42
CA ALA A 128 -21.90 13.20 7.87
C ALA A 128 -23.24 13.68 8.47
N ASP A 129 -23.86 14.70 7.88
CA ASP A 129 -25.13 15.28 8.35
C ASP A 129 -26.32 14.31 8.25
N ASN A 130 -26.23 13.28 7.40
CA ASN A 130 -27.26 12.26 7.24
C ASN A 130 -27.05 11.04 8.15
N LEU A 131 -26.02 11.05 8.99
CA LEU A 131 -25.70 9.94 9.89
C LEU A 131 -26.22 10.24 11.30
N ASP A 132 -26.82 9.23 11.93
CA ASP A 132 -27.06 9.28 13.38
C ASP A 132 -25.71 9.32 14.15
N ALA A 133 -25.77 9.70 15.43
CA ALA A 133 -24.57 9.89 16.25
C ALA A 133 -23.71 8.63 16.39
N GLU A 134 -24.33 7.44 16.44
CA GLU A 134 -23.65 6.16 16.56
C GLU A 134 -22.92 5.82 15.24
N SER A 135 -23.64 5.91 14.11
CA SER A 135 -23.09 5.70 12.77
C SER A 135 -21.95 6.67 12.45
N LEU A 136 -22.06 7.93 12.89
CA LEU A 136 -21.02 8.94 12.76
C LEU A 136 -19.79 8.58 13.59
N ALA A 137 -19.97 8.17 14.86
CA ALA A 137 -18.87 7.77 15.73
C ALA A 137 -18.13 6.54 15.17
N ILE A 138 -18.88 5.51 14.77
CA ILE A 138 -18.32 4.30 14.14
C ILE A 138 -17.53 4.69 12.88
N SER A 139 -18.11 5.49 11.99
CA SER A 139 -17.43 5.88 10.74
C SER A 139 -16.16 6.68 11.01
N LYS A 140 -16.14 7.57 12.01
CA LYS A 140 -14.92 8.26 12.44
C LYS A 140 -13.85 7.28 12.91
N THR A 141 -14.20 6.32 13.77
CA THR A 141 -13.27 5.30 14.28
C THR A 141 -12.64 4.46 13.16
N TYR A 142 -13.43 4.04 12.17
CA TYR A 142 -12.89 3.26 11.05
C TYR A 142 -12.06 4.11 10.09
N ALA A 143 -12.46 5.35 9.82
CA ALA A 143 -11.74 6.26 8.93
C ALA A 143 -10.36 6.68 9.49
N SER A 144 -10.23 6.80 10.82
CA SER A 144 -8.97 7.14 11.49
C SER A 144 -8.06 5.93 11.75
N LYS A 145 -8.49 4.72 11.38
CA LYS A 145 -7.72 3.51 11.67
C LYS A 145 -6.36 3.53 10.95
N GLU A 146 -5.30 3.39 11.74
CA GLU A 146 -3.97 3.13 11.22
C GLU A 146 -3.87 1.67 10.78
N ILE A 147 -3.37 1.48 9.57
CA ILE A 147 -3.26 0.18 8.92
C ILE A 147 -1.82 0.05 8.47
N ARG A 148 -1.22 -1.11 8.70
CA ARG A 148 0.13 -1.37 8.24
C ARG A 148 0.16 -1.38 6.71
N THR A 149 0.88 -0.43 6.14
CA THR A 149 1.08 -0.29 4.70
C THR A 149 2.51 -0.68 4.30
N THR A 150 2.69 -0.85 3.00
CA THR A 150 3.98 -0.91 2.33
C THR A 150 3.91 -0.05 1.08
N GLN A 151 5.08 0.33 0.54
CA GLN A 151 5.20 1.19 -0.62
C GLN A 151 5.82 0.41 -1.78
N THR A 152 5.21 0.53 -2.96
CA THR A 152 5.64 -0.18 -4.18
C THR A 152 5.57 0.75 -5.37
N TRP A 153 6.62 0.73 -6.21
CA TRP A 153 6.60 1.37 -7.52
C TRP A 153 5.78 0.54 -8.50
N ILE A 154 4.83 1.18 -9.18
CA ILE A 154 3.97 0.57 -10.20
C ILE A 154 4.19 1.27 -11.54
N ASN A 155 4.31 0.49 -12.61
CA ASN A 155 4.19 1.00 -13.97
C ASN A 155 2.73 0.89 -14.45
N LEU A 156 2.13 2.03 -14.76
CA LEU A 156 0.75 2.18 -15.21
C LEU A 156 0.52 1.74 -16.65
N ASP A 157 1.56 1.53 -17.46
CA ASP A 157 1.44 0.94 -18.81
C ASP A 157 0.86 -0.48 -18.77
N HIS A 158 0.95 -1.14 -17.61
CA HIS A 158 0.39 -2.47 -17.37
C HIS A 158 -0.99 -2.45 -16.70
N ALA A 159 -1.49 -1.28 -16.32
CA ALA A 159 -2.83 -1.14 -15.76
C ALA A 159 -3.87 -1.21 -16.88
N VAL A 160 -4.94 -1.95 -16.64
CA VAL A 160 -6.10 -2.05 -17.55
C VAL A 160 -7.17 -1.03 -17.18
N THR A 161 -7.26 -0.67 -15.89
CA THR A 161 -8.21 0.32 -15.40
C THR A 161 -7.57 1.17 -14.31
N ILE A 162 -7.87 2.46 -14.34
CA ILE A 162 -7.50 3.41 -13.29
C ILE A 162 -8.72 4.29 -13.06
N LYS A 163 -9.25 4.33 -11.84
CA LYS A 163 -10.40 5.17 -11.48
C LYS A 163 -10.29 5.67 -10.04
N PRO A 164 -10.79 6.86 -9.70
CA PRO A 164 -10.84 7.31 -8.31
C PRO A 164 -11.65 6.36 -7.43
N VAL A 165 -11.30 6.28 -6.14
CA VAL A 165 -12.15 5.60 -5.15
C VAL A 165 -13.38 6.46 -4.88
N SER A 166 -14.57 5.90 -5.10
CA SER A 166 -15.87 6.55 -4.93
C SER A 166 -16.88 5.63 -4.23
N LYS A 167 -18.07 6.16 -3.91
CA LYS A 167 -19.16 5.34 -3.35
C LYS A 167 -19.58 4.23 -4.32
N GLU A 168 -19.68 4.54 -5.62
CA GLU A 168 -20.00 3.52 -6.63
C GLU A 168 -18.89 2.47 -6.73
N SER A 169 -17.62 2.88 -6.69
CA SER A 169 -16.50 1.95 -6.87
C SER A 169 -16.37 0.94 -5.72
N LEU A 170 -16.80 1.31 -4.51
CA LEU A 170 -16.78 0.43 -3.33
C LEU A 170 -18.08 -0.35 -3.11
N ASN A 171 -19.01 -0.35 -4.08
CA ASN A 171 -20.34 -0.94 -3.99
C ASN A 171 -21.11 -0.47 -2.75
N MET A 172 -21.01 0.83 -2.42
CA MET A 172 -21.80 1.42 -1.34
C MET A 172 -23.16 1.83 -1.92
N THR A 173 -24.22 1.09 -1.59
CA THR A 173 -25.59 1.45 -1.98
C THR A 173 -25.96 2.77 -1.33
N THR A 174 -26.44 3.73 -2.12
CA THR A 174 -27.12 4.92 -1.62
C THR A 174 -28.42 4.45 -0.98
N GLN A 175 -28.47 4.42 0.35
CA GLN A 175 -29.72 4.30 1.11
C GLN A 175 -30.29 5.70 1.33
#